data_AF-A0A535RPE1-F1
#
_entry.id   AF-A0A535RPE1-F1
#
_cell.length_a   1.000
_cell.length_b   1.000
_cell.length_c   1.000
_cell.angle_alpha   90.00
_cell.angle_beta   90.00
_cell.angle_gamma   90.00
#
_symmetry.space_group_name_H-M   'P 1'
#
loop_
_entity.id
_entity.type
_entity.pdbx_description
1 polymer ?
#
loop_
_entity_poly.entity_id
_entity_poly.type
_entity_poly.pdbx_seq_one_letter_code
_entity_poly.pdbx_strand_id
1 'polypeptide(L)'
;MRYELYQEGLALAREIGEREMMCLYLQNMGAEDSRRGNHELAMSHFQEGLSLAREMGHRQRMSALLANMSMVSVQMKQYVQAETYCQESLSLARLIGNGVRIGNALQNLGILESER
;
A
#
# COMPACT_ATOMS: atom_id res chain seq x y z
N MET A 1 -6.06 -20.26 3.91
CA MET A 1 -7.44 -19.80 3.72
C MET A 1 -7.55 -18.34 3.25
N ARG A 2 -7.30 -17.29 4.06
CA ARG A 2 -7.50 -15.88 3.60
C ARG A 2 -6.65 -15.50 2.38
N TYR A 3 -5.40 -15.95 2.33
CA TYR A 3 -4.49 -15.65 1.22
C TYR A 3 -4.96 -16.30 -0.11
N GLU A 4 -5.38 -17.56 -0.07
CA GLU A 4 -5.91 -18.26 -1.26
C GLU A 4 -7.17 -17.59 -1.80
N LEU A 5 -8.07 -17.14 -0.91
CA LEU A 5 -9.28 -16.40 -1.29
C LEU A 5 -8.95 -15.07 -1.99
N TYR A 6 -7.91 -14.36 -1.55
CA TYR A 6 -7.47 -13.14 -2.23
C TYR A 6 -6.84 -13.43 -3.60
N GLN A 7 -6.08 -14.52 -3.73
CA GLN A 7 -5.48 -14.92 -4.99
C GLN A 7 -6.54 -15.33 -6.02
N GLU A 8 -7.54 -16.13 -5.60
CA GLU A 8 -8.68 -16.51 -6.44
C GLU A 8 -9.49 -15.27 -6.84
N GLY A 9 -9.81 -14.40 -5.88
CA GLY A 9 -10.51 -13.14 -6.14
C GLY A 9 -9.76 -12.23 -7.11
N LEU A 10 -8.42 -12.15 -7.00
CA LEU A 10 -7.58 -11.38 -7.92
C LEU A 10 -7.61 -11.96 -9.34
N ALA A 11 -7.59 -13.28 -9.49
CA ALA A 11 -7.68 -13.94 -10.79
C ALA A 11 -9.03 -13.64 -11.46
N LEU A 12 -10.13 -13.77 -10.73
CA LEU A 12 -11.46 -13.45 -11.24
C LEU A 12 -11.59 -11.96 -11.61
N ALA A 13 -11.11 -11.05 -10.74
CA ALA A 13 -11.16 -9.62 -11.00
C ALA A 13 -10.35 -9.23 -12.26
N ARG A 14 -9.23 -9.91 -12.52
CA ARG A 14 -8.47 -9.75 -13.78
C ARG A 14 -9.26 -10.21 -14.99
N GLU A 15 -9.94 -11.35 -14.90
CA GLU A 15 -10.73 -11.91 -15.99
C GLU A 15 -11.87 -10.98 -16.43
N ILE A 16 -12.57 -10.38 -15.46
CA ILE A 16 -13.71 -9.49 -15.75
C ILE A 16 -13.31 -8.00 -15.86
N GLY A 17 -12.03 -7.66 -15.66
CA GLY A 17 -11.51 -6.29 -15.78
C GLY A 17 -11.85 -5.35 -14.61
N GLU A 18 -12.21 -5.89 -13.45
CA GLU A 18 -12.57 -5.15 -12.23
C GLU A 18 -11.33 -4.61 -11.49
N ARG A 19 -10.74 -3.54 -12.02
CA ARG A 19 -9.49 -2.94 -11.53
C ARG A 19 -9.56 -2.50 -10.07
N GLU A 20 -10.72 -2.07 -9.59
CA GLU A 20 -10.89 -1.66 -8.19
C GLU A 20 -10.75 -2.85 -7.23
N MET A 21 -11.36 -3.99 -7.59
CA MET A 21 -11.24 -5.23 -6.84
C MET A 21 -9.82 -5.79 -6.91
N MET A 22 -9.17 -5.74 -8.07
CA MET A 22 -7.76 -6.12 -8.22
C MET A 22 -6.88 -5.34 -7.22
N CYS A 23 -7.05 -4.01 -7.16
CA CYS A 23 -6.31 -3.16 -6.23
C CYS A 23 -6.55 -3.54 -4.76
N LEU A 24 -7.79 -3.87 -4.38
CA LEU A 24 -8.13 -4.33 -3.03
C LEU A 24 -7.43 -5.66 -2.68
N TYR A 25 -7.48 -6.64 -3.58
CA TYR A 25 -6.84 -7.94 -3.34
C TYR A 25 -5.32 -7.81 -3.23
N LEU A 26 -4.69 -7.03 -4.12
CA LEU A 26 -3.26 -6.75 -4.07
C LEU A 26 -2.85 -6.06 -2.76
N GLN A 27 -3.62 -5.09 -2.30
CA GLN A 27 -3.37 -4.45 -1.00
C GLN A 27 -3.45 -5.47 0.15
N ASN A 28 -4.44 -6.34 0.14
CA ASN A 28 -4.62 -7.32 1.22
C ASN A 28 -3.56 -8.43 1.18
N MET A 29 -3.17 -8.90 0.00
CA MET A 29 -2.08 -9.85 -0.17
C MET A 29 -0.75 -9.25 0.29
N GLY A 30 -0.42 -8.02 -0.14
CA GLY A 30 0.79 -7.35 0.30
C GLY A 30 0.85 -7.14 1.82
N ALA A 31 -0.28 -6.82 2.46
CA ALA A 31 -0.34 -6.70 3.92
C ALA A 31 -0.16 -8.05 4.64
N GLU A 32 -0.64 -9.15 4.05
CA GLU A 32 -0.42 -10.49 4.57
C GLU A 32 1.05 -10.92 4.42
N ASP A 33 1.66 -10.65 3.27
CA ASP A 33 3.06 -10.96 2.99
C ASP A 33 4.01 -10.18 3.90
N SER A 34 3.75 -8.89 4.12
CA SER A 34 4.51 -8.07 5.08
C SER A 34 4.45 -8.68 6.48
N ARG A 35 3.27 -9.12 6.94
CA ARG A 35 3.10 -9.76 8.25
C ARG A 35 3.86 -11.08 8.37
N ARG A 36 4.06 -11.79 7.26
CA ARG A 36 4.83 -13.04 7.19
C ARG A 36 6.34 -12.81 7.05
N GLY A 37 6.80 -11.57 6.93
CA GLY A 37 8.20 -11.23 6.68
C GLY A 37 8.62 -11.32 5.20
N ASN A 38 7.66 -11.58 4.29
CA ASN A 38 7.92 -11.66 2.85
C ASN A 38 7.92 -10.25 2.24
N HIS A 39 8.85 -9.40 2.68
CA HIS A 39 8.82 -7.97 2.38
C HIS A 39 8.92 -7.65 0.88
N GLU A 40 9.75 -8.36 0.13
CA GLU A 40 9.86 -8.16 -1.33
C GLU A 40 8.57 -8.50 -2.07
N LEU A 41 7.90 -9.58 -1.68
CA LEU A 41 6.61 -9.98 -2.26
C LEU A 41 5.52 -8.96 -1.89
N ALA A 42 5.53 -8.47 -0.65
CA ALA A 42 4.64 -7.40 -0.22
C ALA A 42 4.79 -6.15 -1.07
N MET A 43 6.03 -5.72 -1.31
CA MET A 43 6.35 -4.58 -2.16
C MET A 43 5.87 -4.79 -3.60
N SER A 44 6.03 -6.00 -4.15
CA SER A 44 5.53 -6.34 -5.49
C SER A 44 4.01 -6.18 -5.59
N HIS A 45 3.26 -6.76 -4.65
CA HIS A 45 1.80 -6.62 -4.62
C HIS A 45 1.35 -5.16 -4.45
N PHE A 46 1.99 -4.40 -3.55
CA PHE A 46 1.65 -3.00 -3.37
C PHE A 46 1.96 -2.14 -4.59
N GLN A 47 3.08 -2.39 -5.27
CA GLN A 47 3.47 -1.66 -6.46
C GLN A 47 2.51 -1.92 -7.64
N GLU A 48 2.08 -3.17 -7.82
CA GLU A 48 1.05 -3.51 -8.81
C GLU A 48 -0.27 -2.80 -8.48
N GLY A 49 -0.72 -2.86 -7.22
CA GLY A 49 -1.92 -2.17 -6.77
C GLY A 49 -1.83 -0.65 -6.96
N LEU A 50 -0.64 -0.07 -6.78
CA LEU A 50 -0.40 1.36 -6.94
C LEU A 50 -0.45 1.78 -8.41
N SER A 51 0.05 0.95 -9.33
CA SER A 51 -0.10 1.18 -10.77
C SER A 51 -1.58 1.25 -11.15
N LEU A 52 -2.37 0.27 -10.73
CA LEU A 52 -3.81 0.24 -11.00
C LEU A 52 -4.53 1.46 -10.40
N ALA A 53 -4.21 1.81 -9.15
CA ALA A 53 -4.79 2.98 -8.50
C ALA A 53 -4.45 4.29 -9.24
N ARG A 54 -3.23 4.40 -9.82
CA ARG A 54 -2.82 5.54 -10.65
C ARG A 54 -3.58 5.58 -11.97
N GLU A 55 -3.71 4.44 -12.65
CA GLU A 55 -4.47 4.32 -13.91
C GLU A 55 -5.93 4.73 -13.73
N MET A 56 -6.54 4.39 -12.58
CA MET A 56 -7.92 4.76 -12.24
C MET A 56 -8.05 6.20 -11.68
N GLY A 57 -6.95 6.90 -11.39
CA GLY A 57 -6.97 8.18 -10.68
C GLY A 57 -7.47 8.08 -9.23
N HIS A 58 -7.44 6.88 -8.62
CA HIS A 58 -8.03 6.60 -7.33
C HIS A 58 -7.10 7.00 -6.16
N ARG A 59 -7.02 8.31 -5.90
CA ARG A 59 -6.12 8.93 -4.90
C ARG A 59 -6.18 8.32 -3.50
N GLN A 60 -7.37 7.92 -3.03
CA GLN A 60 -7.52 7.24 -1.74
C GLN A 60 -6.74 5.92 -1.70
N ARG A 61 -6.87 5.05 -2.72
CA ARG A 61 -6.13 3.77 -2.78
C ARG A 61 -4.63 3.99 -2.90
N MET A 62 -4.22 4.96 -3.74
CA MET A 62 -2.82 5.36 -3.86
C MET A 62 -2.21 5.71 -2.49
N SER A 63 -2.88 6.57 -1.70
CA SER A 63 -2.41 6.92 -0.35
C SER A 63 -2.28 5.69 0.57
N ALA A 64 -3.16 4.69 0.47
CA ALA A 64 -3.11 3.50 1.34
C ALA A 64 -1.92 2.62 0.99
N LEU A 65 -1.74 2.37 -0.30
CA LEU A 65 -0.66 1.54 -0.81
C LEU A 65 0.70 2.17 -0.48
N LEU A 66 0.84 3.48 -0.66
CA LEU A 66 2.06 4.22 -0.28
C LEU A 66 2.31 4.15 1.23
N ALA A 67 1.27 4.29 2.07
CA ALA A 67 1.44 4.13 3.52
C ALA A 67 1.90 2.71 3.88
N ASN A 68 1.36 1.67 3.24
CA ASN A 68 1.80 0.29 3.48
C ASN A 68 3.24 0.06 3.00
N MET A 69 3.59 0.56 1.82
CA MET A 69 4.95 0.49 1.28
C MET A 69 5.95 1.20 2.19
N SER A 70 5.60 2.35 2.76
CA SER A 70 6.45 3.05 3.74
C SER A 70 6.79 2.17 4.94
N MET A 71 5.81 1.45 5.49
CA MET A 71 6.01 0.57 6.63
C MET A 71 6.87 -0.63 6.28
N VAL A 72 6.68 -1.24 5.11
CA VAL A 72 7.53 -2.33 4.64
C VAL A 72 8.96 -1.85 4.41
N SER A 73 9.15 -0.67 3.83
CA SER A 73 10.48 -0.08 3.67
C SER A 73 11.16 0.21 5.02
N VAL A 74 10.43 0.60 6.07
CA VAL A 74 10.98 0.69 7.44
C VAL A 74 11.45 -0.68 7.93
N GLN A 75 10.63 -1.72 7.77
CA GLN A 75 11.00 -3.10 8.15
C GLN A 75 12.26 -3.59 7.42
N MET A 76 12.44 -3.17 6.16
CA MET A 76 13.62 -3.46 5.35
C MET A 76 14.81 -2.52 5.61
N LYS A 77 14.71 -1.57 6.56
CA LYS A 77 15.71 -0.52 6.85
C LYS A 77 16.03 0.40 5.66
N GLN A 78 15.09 0.54 4.73
CA GLN A 78 15.16 1.41 3.55
C GLN A 78 14.57 2.78 3.87
N TYR A 79 15.18 3.49 4.82
CA TYR A 79 14.60 4.69 5.43
C TYR A 79 14.31 5.82 4.43
N VAL A 80 15.20 6.05 3.45
CA VAL A 80 15.01 7.09 2.41
C VAL A 80 13.76 6.80 1.55
N GLN A 81 13.56 5.52 1.22
CA GLN A 81 12.43 5.10 0.41
C GLN A 81 11.12 5.15 1.22
N ALA A 82 11.18 4.73 2.49
CA ALA A 82 10.07 4.86 3.43
C ALA A 82 9.62 6.32 3.57
N GLU A 83 10.57 7.26 3.70
CA GLU A 83 10.29 8.69 3.81
C GLU A 83 9.54 9.20 2.58
N THR A 84 10.01 8.82 1.39
CA THR A 84 9.40 9.21 0.11
C THR A 84 7.95 8.71 0.04
N TYR A 85 7.70 7.45 0.40
CA TYR A 85 6.35 6.88 0.39
C TYR A 85 5.44 7.52 1.44
N CYS A 86 5.95 7.80 2.65
CA CYS A 86 5.21 8.54 3.68
C CYS A 86 4.79 9.93 3.20
N GLN A 87 5.71 10.68 2.59
CA GLN A 87 5.45 12.03 2.11
C GLN A 87 4.45 12.03 0.94
N GLU A 88 4.58 11.11 -0.02
CA GLU A 88 3.62 10.98 -1.12
C GLU A 88 2.22 10.60 -0.59
N SER A 89 2.14 9.67 0.36
CA SER A 89 0.87 9.30 1.01
C SER A 89 0.23 10.48 1.73
N LEU A 90 1.01 11.24 2.51
CA LEU A 90 0.54 12.42 3.24
C LEU A 90 0.05 13.52 2.29
N SER A 91 0.79 13.78 1.21
CA SER A 91 0.41 14.75 0.18
C SER A 91 -0.93 14.40 -0.45
N LEU A 92 -1.11 13.13 -0.84
CA LEU A 92 -2.38 12.65 -1.39
C LEU A 92 -3.52 12.71 -0.37
N ALA A 93 -3.26 12.32 0.89
CA ALA A 93 -4.26 12.34 1.96
C ALA A 93 -4.76 13.77 2.24
N ARG A 94 -3.86 14.76 2.23
CA ARG A 94 -4.19 16.18 2.35
C ARG A 94 -4.99 16.67 1.15
N LEU A 95 -4.56 16.32 -0.07
CA LEU A 95 -5.24 16.73 -1.30
C LEU A 95 -6.71 16.29 -1.33
N ILE A 96 -7.01 15.09 -0.81
CA ILE A 96 -8.39 14.57 -0.77
C ILE A 96 -9.14 14.89 0.53
N GLY A 97 -8.52 15.65 1.46
CA GLY A 97 -9.14 16.01 2.74
C GLY A 97 -9.45 14.82 3.66
N ASN A 98 -8.74 13.69 3.55
CA ASN A 98 -9.04 12.50 4.34
C ASN A 98 -8.22 12.47 5.64
N GLY A 99 -8.85 12.92 6.74
CA GLY A 99 -8.20 13.02 8.06
C GLY A 99 -7.65 11.70 8.61
N VAL A 100 -8.32 10.57 8.37
CA VAL A 100 -7.85 9.24 8.80
C VAL A 100 -6.53 8.90 8.12
N ARG A 101 -6.43 9.15 6.81
CA ARG A 101 -5.21 8.89 6.05
C ARG A 101 -4.08 9.84 6.40
N ILE A 102 -4.39 11.10 6.70
CA ILE A 102 -3.41 12.05 7.22
C ILE A 102 -2.82 11.53 8.54
N GLY A 103 -3.68 11.09 9.47
CA GLY A 103 -3.24 10.50 10.73
C GLY A 103 -2.32 9.30 10.54
N ASN A 104 -2.70 8.36 9.67
CA ASN A 104 -1.88 7.18 9.37
C ASN A 104 -0.52 7.53 8.76
N ALA A 105 -0.48 8.45 7.80
CA ALA A 105 0.78 8.86 7.18
C ALA A 105 1.71 9.58 8.17
N LEU A 106 1.15 10.43 9.06
CA LEU A 106 1.91 11.08 10.13
C LEU A 106 2.42 10.08 11.18
N GLN A 107 1.61 9.09 11.54
CA GLN A 107 2.04 8.00 12.43
C GLN A 107 3.23 7.25 11.83
N ASN A 108 3.16 6.86 10.56
CA ASN A 108 4.24 6.16 9.89
C ASN A 108 5.51 7.01 9.80
N LEU A 109 5.38 8.33 9.56
CA LEU A 109 6.52 9.25 9.58
C LEU A 109 7.14 9.32 10.99
N GLY A 110 6.33 9.38 12.05
CA GLY A 110 6.83 9.35 13.42
C GLY A 110 7.58 8.05 13.76
N ILE A 111 7.08 6.90 13.29
CA ILE A 111 7.77 5.61 13.43
C ILE A 111 9.11 5.64 12.68
N LEU A 112 9.10 6.10 11.43
CA LEU A 112 10.32 6.22 10.62
C LEU A 112 11.40 7.06 11.31
N GLU A 113 11.03 8.23 11.86
CA GLU A 113 11.98 9.11 12.55
C GLU A 113 12.52 8.48 13.84
N SER A 114 11.76 7.61 14.51
CA SER A 114 12.22 6.91 15.72
C SER A 114 13.18 5.74 15.44
N GLU A 115 13.17 5.21 14.22
CA GLU A 115 13.96 4.05 13.77
C GLU A 115 15.24 4.45 13.02
N ARG A 116 15.48 5.76 12.86
CA ARG A 116 16.61 6.34 12.12
C ARG A 116 17.77 6.72 13.04
#